data_AF-A0A0K0LC76-F1
#
_entry.id   AF-A0A0K0LC76-F1
#
_cell.length_a   1.000
_cell.length_b   1.000
_cell.length_c   1.000
_cell.angle_alpha   90.00
_cell.angle_beta   90.00
_cell.angle_gamma   90.00
#
_symmetry.space_group_name_H-M   'P 1'
#
loop_
_entity.id
_entity.type
_entity.pdbx_description
1 polymer ?
#
loop_
_entity_poly.entity_id
_entity_poly.type
_entity_poly.pdbx_seq_one_letter_code
_entity_poly.pdbx_strand_id
1 'polypeptide(L)'
;EFCSCGWPQHMLIPRGNHKGMEFQLIVMLTDYTQDNVGGINDHAICSDAVSYCGAKDSKYPDKKPMGFPFDRTIKSRTISDFVTKNMSYTDVIIQFKEH
;
A
#
# COMPACT_ATOMS: atom_id res chain seq x y z
N GLU A 1 2.96 -26.25 -1.37
CA GLU A 1 3.88 -25.17 -1.84
C GLU A 1 3.98 -24.09 -0.76
N PHE A 2 5.13 -23.45 -0.60
CA PHE A 2 5.40 -22.48 0.46
C PHE A 2 5.06 -21.05 0.02
N CYS A 3 3.96 -20.49 0.55
CA CYS A 3 3.64 -19.07 0.47
C CYS A 3 4.35 -18.30 1.61
N SER A 4 5.69 -18.37 1.67
CA SER A 4 6.45 -17.80 2.79
C SER A 4 6.82 -16.33 2.62
N CYS A 5 6.74 -15.80 1.40
CA CYS A 5 6.98 -14.39 1.17
C CYS A 5 5.74 -13.59 1.57
N GLY A 6 5.92 -12.66 2.50
CA GLY A 6 4.88 -11.74 2.93
C GLY A 6 5.33 -10.94 4.14
N TRP A 7 4.73 -9.77 4.35
CA TRP A 7 4.97 -9.01 5.55
C TRP A 7 4.22 -9.66 6.73
N PRO A 8 4.85 -9.86 7.90
CA PRO A 8 4.15 -10.39 9.07
C PRO A 8 2.98 -9.49 9.47
N GLN A 9 1.78 -10.06 9.61
CA GLN A 9 0.55 -9.29 9.86
C GLN A 9 0.62 -8.44 11.14
N HIS A 10 1.28 -8.94 12.18
CA HIS A 10 1.46 -8.22 13.44
C HIS A 10 2.47 -7.06 13.37
N MET A 11 3.14 -6.87 12.23
CA MET A 11 4.07 -5.77 11.96
C MET A 11 3.51 -4.76 10.96
N LEU A 12 2.24 -4.87 10.53
CA LEU A 12 1.66 -4.05 9.46
C LEU A 12 1.67 -2.55 9.79
N ILE A 13 1.43 -2.21 11.05
CA ILE A 13 1.42 -0.82 11.53
C ILE A 13 2.67 -0.55 12.36
N PRO A 14 3.26 0.66 12.31
CA PRO A 14 4.31 1.06 13.22
C PRO A 14 3.85 0.92 14.68
N ARG A 15 4.79 0.70 15.60
CA ARG A 15 4.48 0.56 17.03
C ARG A 15 3.76 1.79 17.63
N GLY A 16 4.04 2.99 17.12
CA GLY A 16 3.58 4.24 17.73
C GLY A 16 4.26 4.51 19.08
N ASN A 17 3.61 5.29 19.94
CA ASN A 17 4.09 5.60 21.30
C ASN A 17 2.91 5.68 22.29
N HIS A 18 3.20 5.76 23.59
CA HIS A 18 2.15 5.80 24.64
C HIS A 18 1.25 7.04 24.60
N LYS A 19 1.76 8.16 24.08
CA LYS A 19 1.01 9.42 23.95
C LYS A 19 0.09 9.44 22.72
N GLY A 20 0.23 8.46 21.83
CA GLY A 20 -0.31 8.54 20.48
C GLY A 20 0.69 9.22 19.55
N MET A 21 1.03 8.53 18.47
CA MET A 21 1.83 9.08 17.37
C MET A 21 0.88 9.42 16.22
N GLU A 22 0.95 10.67 15.75
CA GLU A 22 0.15 11.15 14.62
C GLU A 22 0.73 10.63 13.30
N PHE A 23 -0.15 10.15 12.44
CA PHE A 23 0.13 9.73 11.08
C PHE A 23 -0.95 10.28 10.15
N GLN A 24 -0.64 10.35 8.86
CA GLN A 24 -1.63 10.70 7.84
C GLN A 24 -1.93 9.44 7.03
N LEU A 25 -3.16 8.96 7.11
CA LEU A 25 -3.66 7.85 6.29
C LEU A 25 -4.09 8.43 4.95
N ILE A 26 -3.48 7.97 3.86
CA ILE A 26 -3.78 8.43 2.50
C ILE A 26 -4.42 7.27 1.72
N VAL A 27 -5.52 7.56 1.04
CA VAL A 27 -6.21 6.62 0.15
C VAL A 27 -6.31 7.23 -1.24
N MET A 28 -5.98 6.46 -2.26
CA MET A 28 -6.05 6.84 -3.67
C MET A 28 -6.85 5.81 -4.45
N LEU A 29 -7.75 6.28 -5.31
CA LEU A 29 -8.48 5.43 -6.25
C LEU A 29 -7.93 5.66 -7.65
N THR A 30 -7.56 4.58 -8.33
CA THR A 30 -7.03 4.63 -9.70
C THR A 30 -7.88 3.78 -10.64
N ASP A 31 -7.79 4.08 -11.94
CA ASP A 31 -8.58 3.40 -12.95
C ASP A 31 -8.03 1.99 -13.20
N TYR A 32 -8.77 0.98 -12.73
CA TYR A 32 -8.41 -0.43 -12.88
C TYR A 32 -8.13 -0.83 -14.34
N THR A 33 -8.83 -0.24 -15.31
CA THR A 33 -8.63 -0.59 -16.73
C THR A 33 -7.23 -0.20 -17.23
N GLN A 34 -6.60 0.78 -16.58
CA GLN A 34 -5.26 1.24 -16.88
C GLN A 34 -4.19 0.54 -16.03
N ASP A 35 -4.57 0.01 -14.87
CA ASP A 35 -3.66 -0.60 -13.90
C ASP A 35 -3.49 -2.10 -14.14
N ASN A 36 -4.56 -2.77 -14.57
CA ASN A 36 -4.56 -4.21 -14.78
C ASN A 36 -3.63 -4.65 -15.93
N VAL A 37 -2.90 -5.75 -15.71
CA VAL A 37 -1.92 -6.33 -16.66
C VAL A 37 -2.48 -7.41 -17.58
N GLY A 38 -3.81 -7.55 -17.69
CA GLY A 38 -4.49 -8.61 -18.45
C GLY A 38 -4.96 -9.79 -17.61
N GLY A 39 -5.18 -9.58 -16.31
CA GLY A 39 -5.65 -10.60 -15.34
C GLY A 39 -4.53 -11.28 -14.56
N ILE A 40 -4.83 -11.62 -13.30
CA ILE A 40 -4.08 -12.62 -12.54
C ILE A 40 -4.56 -13.97 -13.09
N ASN A 41 -3.67 -14.87 -13.49
CA ASN A 41 -4.07 -16.22 -13.90
C ASN A 41 -4.99 -16.81 -12.80
N ASP A 42 -6.12 -17.42 -13.16
CA ASP A 42 -7.03 -18.08 -12.21
C ASP A 42 -6.35 -19.22 -11.40
N HIS A 43 -5.11 -19.56 -11.78
CA HIS A 43 -4.21 -20.50 -11.10
C HIS A 43 -3.13 -19.81 -10.24
N ALA A 44 -3.23 -18.51 -9.95
CA ALA A 44 -2.24 -17.83 -9.13
C ALA A 44 -2.26 -18.37 -7.69
N ILE A 45 -1.19 -19.07 -7.35
CA ILE A 45 -0.94 -19.57 -6.00
C ILE A 45 -0.19 -18.47 -5.21
N CYS A 46 -0.56 -18.25 -3.95
CA CYS A 46 0.04 -17.25 -3.05
C CYS A 46 -0.19 -15.77 -3.44
N SER A 47 -1.44 -15.36 -3.72
CA SER A 47 -1.78 -13.96 -4.06
C SER A 47 -2.01 -13.03 -2.86
N ASP A 48 -1.88 -13.50 -1.62
CA ASP A 48 -2.24 -12.72 -0.43
C ASP A 48 -1.24 -11.58 -0.12
N ALA A 49 0.00 -11.69 -0.63
CA ALA A 49 1.09 -10.75 -0.35
C ALA A 49 1.63 -10.06 -1.62
N VAL A 50 0.77 -9.87 -2.63
CA VAL A 50 1.18 -9.35 -3.96
C VAL A 50 1.91 -8.03 -3.92
N SER A 51 1.60 -7.15 -2.96
CA SER A 51 2.23 -5.83 -2.85
C SER A 51 3.76 -5.87 -2.67
N TYR A 52 4.29 -6.90 -2.01
CA TYR A 52 5.73 -7.05 -1.78
C TYR A 52 6.34 -8.27 -2.46
N CYS A 53 5.53 -9.29 -2.75
CA CYS A 53 6.01 -10.57 -3.24
C CYS A 53 5.59 -10.86 -4.68
N GLY A 54 4.73 -10.04 -5.27
CA GLY A 54 4.09 -10.34 -6.55
C GLY A 54 3.25 -11.61 -6.48
N ALA A 55 2.95 -12.16 -7.65
CA ALA A 55 2.26 -13.44 -7.78
C ALA A 55 3.21 -14.45 -8.44
N LYS A 56 3.25 -15.67 -7.91
CA LYS A 56 4.12 -16.74 -8.44
C LYS A 56 3.78 -17.03 -9.90
N ASP A 57 4.81 -17.15 -10.74
CA ASP A 57 4.72 -17.45 -12.18
C ASP A 57 3.79 -16.50 -12.98
N SER A 58 3.57 -15.29 -12.47
CA SER A 58 2.73 -14.27 -13.07
C SER A 58 3.46 -12.93 -13.13
N LYS A 59 2.97 -12.03 -14.00
CA LYS A 59 3.38 -10.62 -13.96
C LYS A 59 2.90 -9.98 -12.66
N TYR A 60 3.62 -8.97 -12.20
CA TYR A 60 3.17 -8.11 -11.11
C TYR A 60 1.80 -7.51 -11.48
N PRO A 61 0.79 -7.57 -10.59
CA PRO A 61 -0.61 -7.34 -10.98
C PRO A 61 -1.01 -5.86 -11.14
N ASP A 62 -0.04 -4.94 -11.17
CA ASP A 62 -0.23 -3.50 -11.36
C ASP A 62 0.80 -2.96 -12.37
N LYS A 63 0.34 -2.20 -13.36
CA LYS A 63 1.17 -1.53 -14.37
C LYS A 63 1.92 -0.32 -13.83
N LYS A 64 1.48 0.27 -12.72
CA LYS A 64 2.14 1.44 -12.15
C LYS A 64 3.51 1.07 -11.56
N PRO A 65 4.43 2.04 -11.46
CA PRO A 65 5.66 1.84 -10.69
C PRO A 65 5.33 1.44 -9.26
N MET A 66 6.06 0.46 -8.71
CA MET A 66 5.92 0.09 -7.30
C MET A 66 6.19 1.31 -6.41
N GLY A 67 5.26 1.62 -5.50
CA GLY A 67 5.32 2.81 -4.65
C GLY A 67 4.58 4.03 -5.22
N PHE A 68 3.97 3.93 -6.41
CA PHE A 68 3.10 4.97 -6.94
C PHE A 68 2.00 5.34 -5.92
N PRO A 69 1.67 6.62 -5.73
CA PRO A 69 2.18 7.82 -6.42
C PRO A 69 3.40 8.47 -5.75
N PHE A 70 4.03 7.81 -4.80
CA PHE A 70 5.13 8.34 -3.98
C PHE A 70 6.52 7.92 -4.49
N ASP A 71 6.59 7.21 -5.62
CA ASP A 71 7.85 6.75 -6.24
C ASP A 71 8.71 7.90 -6.80
N ARG A 72 8.12 9.09 -7.01
CA ARG A 72 8.77 10.26 -7.62
C ARG A 72 8.81 11.45 -6.67
N THR A 73 9.71 12.39 -6.96
CA THR A 73 9.84 13.63 -6.19
C THR A 73 8.56 14.47 -6.24
N ILE A 74 8.00 14.73 -5.05
CA ILE A 74 6.83 15.59 -4.87
C ILE A 74 7.29 17.03 -4.67
N LYS A 75 6.77 17.95 -5.49
CA LYS A 75 7.07 19.39 -5.40
C LYS A 75 6.13 20.14 -4.46
N SER A 76 4.95 19.57 -4.18
CA SER A 76 3.98 20.11 -3.24
C SER A 76 4.57 20.17 -1.84
N ARG A 77 4.30 21.27 -1.11
CA ARG A 77 4.83 21.47 0.25
C ARG A 77 3.93 20.87 1.33
N THR A 78 2.66 20.69 1.03
CA THR A 78 1.66 20.12 1.94
C THR A 78 0.95 18.95 1.26
N ILE A 79 0.33 18.07 2.05
CA ILE A 79 -0.52 17.00 1.51
C ILE A 79 -1.73 17.58 0.78
N SER A 80 -2.32 18.66 1.29
CA SER A 80 -3.46 19.32 0.66
C SER A 80 -3.14 19.76 -0.78
N ASP A 81 -1.91 20.23 -1.03
CA ASP A 81 -1.42 20.60 -2.37
C ASP A 81 -1.04 19.40 -3.24
N PHE A 82 -0.86 18.21 -2.65
CA PHE A 82 -0.51 16.99 -3.37
C PHE A 82 -1.75 16.21 -3.81
N VAL A 83 -2.80 16.19 -2.99
CA VAL A 83 -3.98 15.36 -3.25
C VAL A 83 -4.79 15.85 -4.44
N THR A 84 -5.23 14.91 -5.26
CA THR A 84 -6.16 15.12 -6.37
C THR A 84 -7.59 14.72 -5.97
N LYS A 85 -8.57 14.94 -6.84
CA LYS A 85 -10.00 14.63 -6.57
C LYS A 85 -10.29 13.16 -6.23
N ASN A 86 -9.42 12.25 -6.67
CA ASN A 86 -9.50 10.80 -6.42
C ASN A 86 -8.63 10.35 -5.24
N MET A 87 -8.12 11.30 -4.45
CA MET A 87 -7.33 11.06 -3.24
C MET A 87 -8.01 11.68 -2.04
N SER A 88 -7.88 11.02 -0.89
CA SER A 88 -8.29 11.56 0.40
C SER A 88 -7.22 11.24 1.44
N TYR A 89 -7.11 12.09 2.45
CA TYR A 89 -6.26 11.84 3.60
C TYR A 89 -6.99 12.15 4.90
N THR A 90 -6.62 11.40 5.95
CA THR A 90 -7.19 11.55 7.29
C THR A 90 -6.06 11.45 8.31
N ASP A 91 -6.04 12.36 9.28
CA ASP A 91 -5.11 12.27 10.41
C ASP A 91 -5.57 11.15 11.34
N VAL A 92 -4.65 10.24 11.68
CA VAL A 92 -4.90 9.08 12.54
C VAL A 92 -3.84 9.03 13.65
N ILE A 93 -4.20 8.41 14.78
CA ILE A 93 -3.32 8.27 15.93
C ILE A 93 -3.05 6.80 16.18
N ILE A 94 -1.77 6.43 16.19
CA ILE A 94 -1.31 5.09 16.58
C ILE A 94 -0.78 5.15 18.01
N GLN A 95 -1.47 4.50 18.94
CA GLN A 95 -1.10 4.48 20.35
C GLN A 95 -0.60 3.10 20.78
N PHE A 96 0.61 3.06 21.35
CA PHE A 96 1.14 1.86 21.96
C PHE A 96 0.57 1.69 23.37
N LYS A 97 0.04 0.50 23.67
CA LYS A 97 -0.43 0.12 25.01
C LYS A 97 0.51 -0.95 25.58
N GLU A 98 1.04 -0.70 26.77
CA GLU A 98 1.71 -1.73 27.56
C GLU A 98 0.65 -2.71 28.10
N HIS A 99 1.06 -3.99 28.16
CA HIS A 99 0.27 -5.04 28.79
C HIS A 99 0.49 -5.04 30.30
#